data_AF-A0A7W1Q071-F1
#
_entry.id   AF-A0A7W1Q071-F1
#
_cell.length_a   1.000
_cell.length_b   1.000
_cell.length_c   1.000
_cell.angle_alpha   90.00
_cell.angle_beta   90.00
_cell.angle_gamma   90.00
#
_symmetry.space_group_name_H-M   'P 1'
#
loop_
_entity.id
_entity.type
_entity.pdbx_description
1 polymer ?
#
loop_
_entity_poly.entity_id
_entity_poly.type
_entity_poly.pdbx_seq_one_letter_code
_entity_poly.pdbx_strand_id
1 'polypeptide(L)' 'MIGLPNARPSLSSAVTVSKVGYVGFQTPDVARLVEYYTRVLDFVVVDSDPDRAYLTTGFDHHCIVIERGVT' A
#
# COMPACT_ATOMS: atom_id res chain seq x y z
N MET A 1 -11.31 -13.00 45.45
CA MET A 1 -12.00 -12.32 44.34
C MET A 1 -11.13 -12.46 43.10
N ILE A 2 -11.37 -13.48 42.29
CA ILE A 2 -10.61 -13.79 41.06
C ILE A 2 -11.32 -13.11 39.90
N GLY A 3 -10.64 -12.17 39.24
CA GLY A 3 -11.19 -11.43 38.10
C GLY A 3 -11.50 -12.37 36.92
N LEU A 4 -12.66 -12.18 36.30
CA LEU A 4 -13.06 -12.91 35.09
C LEU A 4 -12.06 -12.60 33.96
N PRO A 5 -11.67 -13.57 33.13
CA PRO A 5 -10.81 -13.31 31.97
C PRO A 5 -11.55 -12.40 30.98
N ASN A 6 -10.85 -11.38 30.46
CA ASN A 6 -11.37 -10.49 29.42
C ASN A 6 -11.98 -11.31 28.27
N ALA A 7 -13.24 -11.06 27.95
CA ALA A 7 -13.91 -11.69 26.83
C ALA A 7 -13.20 -11.35 25.52
N ARG A 8 -12.91 -12.36 24.69
CA ARG A 8 -12.40 -12.13 23.33
C ARG A 8 -13.47 -11.39 22.52
N PRO A 9 -13.11 -10.37 21.72
CA PRO A 9 -14.07 -9.67 20.88
C PRO A 9 -14.79 -10.66 19.94
N SER A 10 -16.10 -10.45 19.75
CA SER A 10 -16.92 -11.32 18.91
C SER A 10 -16.47 -11.22 17.44
N LEU A 11 -16.35 -12.37 16.78
CA LEU A 11 -15.94 -12.49 15.37
C LEU A 11 -16.97 -11.89 14.39
N SER A 12 -18.18 -11.52 14.83
CA SER A 12 -19.29 -11.18 13.93
C SER A 12 -19.26 -9.74 13.39
N SER A 13 -18.25 -8.94 13.76
CA SER A 13 -18.07 -7.56 13.28
C SER A 13 -16.78 -7.36 12.47
N ALA A 14 -16.01 -8.43 12.23
CA ALA A 14 -14.79 -8.34 11.45
C ALA A 14 -15.11 -8.24 9.96
N VAL A 15 -14.53 -7.25 9.27
CA VAL A 15 -14.56 -7.18 7.81
C VAL A 15 -13.89 -8.43 7.24
N THR A 16 -14.58 -9.08 6.29
CA THR A 16 -13.96 -10.16 5.51
C THR A 16 -13.00 -9.53 4.49
N VAL A 17 -11.70 -9.76 4.69
CA VAL A 17 -10.65 -9.25 3.80
C VAL A 17 -10.37 -10.29 2.71
N SER A 18 -10.47 -9.87 1.45
CA SER A 18 -10.23 -10.75 0.29
C SER A 18 -8.77 -10.72 -0.18
N LYS A 19 -8.14 -9.54 -0.21
CA LYS A 19 -6.73 -9.35 -0.60
C LYS A 19 -6.15 -8.05 -0.05
N VAL A 20 -4.83 -7.90 -0.12
CA VAL A 20 -4.15 -6.60 0.01
C VAL A 20 -4.52 -5.73 -1.19
N GLY A 21 -4.99 -4.50 -0.94
CA GLY A 21 -5.36 -3.56 -2.00
C GLY A 21 -4.15 -2.95 -2.68
N TYR A 22 -3.30 -2.27 -1.91
CA TYR A 22 -2.05 -1.67 -2.36
C TYR A 22 -1.08 -1.53 -1.19
N VAL A 23 0.18 -1.21 -1.49
CA VAL A 23 1.20 -0.84 -0.50
C VAL A 23 1.73 0.56 -0.81
N GLY A 24 1.82 1.39 0.23
CA GLY A 24 2.38 2.75 0.14
C GLY A 24 3.84 2.80 0.58
N PHE A 25 4.67 3.53 -0.16
CA PHE A 25 6.06 3.81 0.17
C PHE A 25 6.29 5.32 0.21
N GLN A 26 7.14 5.76 1.14
CA GLN A 26 7.65 7.11 1.19
C GLN A 26 9.14 7.14 0.88
N THR A 27 9.56 8.12 0.08
CA THR A 27 10.97 8.29 -0.32
C THR A 27 11.27 9.77 -0.55
N PRO A 28 12.49 10.26 -0.23
CA PRO A 28 12.90 11.61 -0.62
C PRO A 28 13.01 11.77 -2.15
N ASP A 29 13.26 10.67 -2.87
CA ASP A 29 13.44 10.62 -4.32
C ASP A 29 12.37 9.71 -4.95
N VAL A 30 11.23 10.30 -5.27
CA VAL A 30 10.08 9.63 -5.90
C VAL A 30 10.44 9.12 -7.29
N ALA A 31 11.11 9.94 -8.10
CA ALA A 31 11.45 9.62 -9.47
C ALA A 31 12.35 8.39 -9.56
N ARG A 32 13.36 8.29 -8.70
CA ARG A 32 14.26 7.11 -8.65
C ARG A 32 13.51 5.83 -8.27
N LEU A 33 12.57 5.90 -7.33
CA LEU A 33 11.83 4.71 -6.94
C LEU A 33 10.82 4.30 -8.02
N VAL A 34 10.16 5.26 -8.69
CA VAL A 34 9.33 5.00 -9.87
C VAL A 34 10.13 4.34 -10.98
N GLU A 35 11.35 4.83 -11.25
CA GLU A 35 12.24 4.21 -12.24
C GLU A 35 12.56 2.76 -11.89
N TYR A 36 12.85 2.46 -10.64
CA TYR A 36 13.09 1.09 -10.20
C TYR A 36 11.88 0.18 -10.45
N TYR A 37 10.69 0.60 -10.01
CA TYR A 37 9.47 -0.20 -10.20
C TYR A 37 9.11 -0.39 -11.67
N THR A 38 9.32 0.63 -12.52
CA THR A 38 8.99 0.55 -13.94
C THR A 38 10.04 -0.18 -14.78
N ARG A 39 11.33 0.07 -14.55
CA ARG A 39 12.42 -0.47 -15.40
C ARG A 39 12.96 -1.81 -14.95
N VAL A 40 12.95 -2.08 -13.65
CA VAL A 40 13.50 -3.33 -13.09
C VAL A 40 12.39 -4.34 -12.85
N LEU A 41 11.23 -3.89 -12.39
CA LEU A 41 10.11 -4.77 -12.02
C LEU A 41 8.96 -4.76 -13.03
N ASP A 42 9.04 -3.94 -14.09
CA ASP A 42 8.06 -3.87 -15.18
C ASP A 42 6.64 -3.45 -14.74
N PHE A 43 6.54 -2.61 -13.70
CA PHE A 43 5.27 -2.00 -13.32
C PHE A 43 4.91 -0.86 -14.29
N VAL A 44 3.61 -0.58 -14.39
CA VAL A 44 3.08 0.51 -15.22
C VAL A 44 2.62 1.65 -14.31
N VAL A 45 3.03 2.88 -14.63
CA VAL A 45 2.49 4.10 -13.99
C VAL A 45 1.10 4.37 -14.56
N VAL A 46 0.09 4.45 -13.70
CA VAL A 46 -1.29 4.74 -14.10
C VAL A 46 -1.66 6.22 -13.93
N ASP A 47 -1.03 6.88 -12.96
CA ASP A 47 -1.20 8.29 -12.66
C ASP A 47 -0.01 8.81 -11.84
N SER A 48 0.30 10.10 -11.95
CA SER A 48 1.41 10.72 -11.23
C SER A 48 1.34 12.23 -11.18
N ASP A 49 1.92 12.78 -10.11
CA ASP A 49 2.27 14.19 -9.95
C ASP A 49 3.75 14.31 -9.48
N PRO A 50 4.29 15.53 -9.27
CA PRO A 50 5.70 15.69 -8.86
C PRO A 50 6.09 15.01 -7.53
N ASP A 51 5.12 14.76 -6.64
CA ASP A 51 5.33 14.25 -5.30
C ASP A 51 4.75 12.85 -5.09
N ARG A 52 4.02 12.31 -6.06
CA ARG A 52 3.36 11.01 -5.94
C ARG A 52 3.23 10.29 -7.28
N ALA A 53 3.32 8.95 -7.24
CA ALA A 53 3.03 8.09 -8.38
C ALA A 53 2.22 6.86 -7.95
N TYR A 54 1.31 6.44 -8.82
CA TYR A 54 0.46 5.25 -8.67
C TYR A 54 0.86 4.23 -9.72
N LEU A 55 1.21 3.01 -9.28
CA LEU A 55 1.73 1.96 -10.16
C LEU A 55 0.93 0.67 -10.02
N THR A 56 0.79 -0.07 -11.12
CA THR A 56 0.08 -1.34 -11.20
C THR A 56 0.88 -2.42 -11.93
N THR A 57 0.51 -3.68 -11.69
CA THR A 57 0.93 -4.85 -12.46
C THR A 57 -0.22 -5.45 -13.28
N GLY A 58 -1.43 -4.89 -13.21
CA GLY A 58 -2.61 -5.52 -13.80
C GLY A 58 -3.87 -4.68 -13.73
N PHE A 59 -5.01 -5.34 -13.45
CA PHE A 59 -6.35 -4.76 -13.64
C PHE A 59 -6.78 -3.76 -12.56
N ASP A 60 -6.25 -3.85 -11.35
CA ASP A 60 -6.51 -2.86 -10.31
C ASP A 60 -5.91 -1.51 -10.74
N HIS A 61 -6.56 -0.41 -10.34
CA HIS A 61 -6.05 0.94 -10.65
C HIS A 61 -4.59 1.09 -10.21
N HIS A 62 -4.24 0.67 -9.01
CA HIS A 62 -2.85 0.57 -8.55
C HIS A 62 -2.71 -0.51 -7.47
N CYS A 63 -1.52 -1.06 -7.35
CA CYS A 63 -1.11 -1.91 -6.23
C CYS A 63 0.08 -1.33 -5.46
N ILE A 64 0.69 -0.25 -5.96
CA ILE A 64 1.77 0.50 -5.31
C ILE A 64 1.46 1.99 -5.38
N VAL A 65 1.70 2.69 -4.27
CA VAL A 65 1.75 4.16 -4.21
C VAL A 65 3.14 4.57 -3.73
N ILE A 66 3.78 5.49 -4.45
CA ILE A 66 5.05 6.09 -4.04
C ILE A 66 4.80 7.55 -3.77
N GLU A 67 5.15 8.04 -2.59
CA GLU A 67 4.93 9.42 -2.16
C GLU A 67 6.22 10.07 -1.66
N ARG A 68 6.33 11.39 -1.78
CA ARG A 68 7.44 12.12 -1.21
C ARG A 68 7.39 12.02 0.31
N GLY A 69 8.51 11.62 0.89
CA GLY A 69 8.73 11.59 2.34
C GLY A 69 10.01 12.31 2.73
N VAL A 70 10.18 12.50 4.03
CA VAL A 70 11.45 12.91 4.64
C VAL A 70 12.22 11.67 5.08
N THR A 71 13.55 11.75 5.08
CA THR A 71 14.43 10.65 5.52
C THR A 71 14.84 10.84 6.96
#